data_AF-A0A1T0A4F3-F1
#
_entry.id   AF-A0A1T0A4F3-F1
#
_cell.length_a   1.000
_cell.length_b   1.000
_cell.length_c   1.000
_cell.angle_alpha   90.00
_cell.angle_beta   90.00
_cell.angle_gamma   90.00
#
_symmetry.space_group_name_H-M   'P 1'
#
loop_
_entity.id
_entity.type
_entity.pdbx_description
1 polymer ?
#
loop_
_entity_poly.entity_id
_entity_poly.type
_entity_poly.pdbx_seq_one_letter_code
_entity_poly.pdbx_strand_id
1 'polypeptide(L)'
;MKITHCKLSKKVQKRLLEFFVAQVTARTAANLIGVQYNTTILFYHKIRLVIEYHLALEASQLFDGEIELDESYFGGIRKGKRGRGAAGKTAVFGLLKRNGKVYTVVVKDTKTNTLMPIITSKIKPDSIVYT
;
A
#
# COMPACT_ATOMS: atom_id res chain seq x y z
N MET A 1 9.70 0.50 13.16
CA MET A 1 10.82 0.92 12.30
C MET A 1 10.81 2.44 12.13
N LYS A 2 11.96 3.07 11.92
CA LYS A 2 12.09 4.51 11.62
C LYS A 2 13.15 4.75 10.55
N ILE A 3 13.11 5.90 9.88
CA ILE A 3 14.16 6.29 8.92
C ILE A 3 15.49 6.48 9.67
N THR A 4 16.48 5.65 9.35
CA THR A 4 17.86 5.75 9.84
C THR A 4 18.82 6.15 8.72
N HIS A 5 20.05 6.55 9.09
CA HIS A 5 21.11 6.95 8.17
C HIS A 5 20.65 7.97 7.11
N CYS A 6 20.06 9.08 7.57
CA CYS A 6 19.62 10.17 6.70
C CYS A 6 20.46 11.42 7.01
N LYS A 7 21.24 11.88 6.01
CA LYS A 7 22.09 13.07 6.12
C LYS A 7 21.32 14.38 5.93
N LEU A 8 20.05 14.33 5.51
CA LEU A 8 19.21 15.52 5.37
C LEU A 8 18.93 16.14 6.73
N SER A 9 18.91 17.47 6.81
CA SER A 9 18.51 18.16 8.03
C SER A 9 17.07 17.82 8.42
N LYS A 10 16.73 17.91 9.71
CA LYS A 10 15.36 17.63 10.18
C LYS A 10 14.31 18.54 9.54
N LYS A 11 14.67 19.79 9.24
CA LYS A 11 13.82 20.74 8.51
C LYS A 11 13.48 20.24 7.11
N VAL A 12 14.47 19.75 6.38
CA VAL A 12 14.28 19.18 5.04
C VAL A 12 13.46 17.89 5.09
N GLN A 13 13.73 17.00 6.06
CA GLN A 13 12.96 15.76 6.26
C GLN A 13 11.47 16.06 6.49
N LYS A 14 11.15 17.06 7.33
CA LYS A 14 9.76 17.48 7.59
C LYS A 14 9.07 18.02 6.33
N ARG A 15 9.71 18.94 5.59
CA ARG A 15 9.16 19.45 4.32
C ARG A 15 8.93 18.34 3.29
N LEU A 16 9.84 17.39 3.18
CA LEU A 16 9.67 16.23 2.29
C LEU A 16 8.50 15.34 2.73
N LEU A 17 8.29 15.17 4.04
CA LEU A 17 7.15 14.43 4.56
C LEU A 17 5.83 15.16 4.29
N GLU A 18 5.79 16.48 4.45
CA GLU A 18 4.63 17.31 4.09
C GLU A 18 4.27 17.15 2.61
N PHE A 19 5.26 17.22 1.72
CA PHE A 19 5.05 16.99 0.29
C PHE A 19 4.63 15.55 -0.04
N PHE A 20 5.14 14.55 0.69
CA PHE A 20 4.70 13.17 0.54
C PHE A 20 3.22 13.02 0.90
N VAL A 21 2.79 13.60 2.03
CA VAL A 21 1.39 13.58 2.49
C VAL A 21 0.48 14.33 1.53
N ALA A 22 0.93 15.47 1.01
CA ALA A 22 0.22 16.25 -0.01
C ALA A 22 0.26 15.63 -1.42
N GLN A 23 0.79 14.41 -1.57
CA GLN A 23 0.89 13.68 -2.84
C GLN A 23 1.67 14.41 -3.95
N VAL A 24 2.58 15.32 -3.56
CA VAL A 24 3.45 16.04 -4.50
C VAL A 24 4.49 15.06 -5.04
N THR A 25 4.67 15.05 -6.37
CA THR A 25 5.66 14.16 -7.00
C THR A 25 7.07 14.40 -6.46
N ALA A 26 7.88 13.34 -6.37
CA ALA A 26 9.26 13.43 -5.89
C ALA A 26 10.10 14.44 -6.71
N ARG A 27 9.81 14.59 -8.00
CA ARG A 27 10.48 15.56 -8.89
C ARG A 27 10.14 16.99 -8.50
N THR A 28 8.85 17.30 -8.35
CA THR A 28 8.40 18.63 -7.94
C THR A 28 8.92 18.98 -6.55
N ALA A 29 8.83 18.05 -5.59
CA ALA A 29 9.34 18.24 -4.24
C ALA A 29 10.86 18.51 -4.21
N ALA A 30 11.63 17.77 -5.00
CA ALA A 30 13.07 17.98 -5.14
C ALA A 30 13.40 19.41 -5.61
N ASN A 31 12.70 19.87 -6.66
CA ASN A 31 12.88 21.21 -7.22
C ASN A 31 12.51 22.31 -6.21
N LEU A 32 11.38 22.17 -5.50
CA LEU A 32 10.89 23.16 -4.53
C LEU A 32 11.73 23.25 -3.25
N ILE A 33 12.42 22.18 -2.88
CA ILE A 33 13.29 22.14 -1.69
C ILE A 33 14.73 22.51 -2.04
N GLY A 34 15.16 22.31 -3.30
CA GLY A 34 16.54 22.49 -3.72
C GLY A 34 17.44 21.30 -3.35
N VAL A 35 16.91 20.07 -3.44
CA VAL A 35 17.69 18.83 -3.23
C VAL A 35 17.69 17.98 -4.48
N GLN A 36 18.68 17.09 -4.60
CA GLN A 36 18.80 16.22 -5.75
C GLN A 36 17.62 15.22 -5.84
N TYR A 37 17.12 14.98 -7.06
CA TYR A 37 15.93 14.18 -7.31
C TYR A 37 15.98 12.76 -6.74
N ASN A 38 17.06 12.00 -6.95
CA ASN A 38 17.23 10.64 -6.43
C ASN A 38 17.23 10.62 -4.89
N THR A 39 17.70 11.69 -4.25
CA THR A 39 17.65 11.85 -2.79
C THR A 39 16.20 11.93 -2.31
N THR A 40 15.36 12.70 -3.01
CA THR A 40 13.93 12.81 -2.70
C THR A 40 13.18 11.51 -2.98
N ILE A 41 13.47 10.83 -4.11
CA ILE A 41 12.91 9.50 -4.41
C ILE A 41 13.25 8.51 -3.30
N LEU A 42 14.52 8.44 -2.92
CA LEU A 42 14.98 7.53 -1.87
C LEU A 42 14.29 7.83 -0.54
N PHE A 43 14.13 9.12 -0.19
CA PHE A 43 13.42 9.52 1.01
C PHE A 43 11.95 9.08 0.99
N TYR A 44 11.25 9.32 -0.12
CA TYR A 44 9.86 8.87 -0.31
C TYR A 44 9.74 7.34 -0.23
N HIS A 45 10.69 6.62 -0.82
CA HIS A 45 10.73 5.16 -0.73
C HIS A 45 10.90 4.70 0.73
N LYS A 46 11.82 5.31 1.49
CA LYS A 46 12.00 5.01 2.91
C LYS A 46 10.74 5.31 3.74
N ILE A 47 9.99 6.37 3.43
CA ILE A 47 8.69 6.63 4.06
C ILE A 47 7.73 5.45 3.80
N ARG A 48 7.61 5.00 2.54
CA ARG A 48 6.74 3.86 2.19
C ARG A 48 7.12 2.58 2.94
N LEU A 49 8.41 2.27 3.06
CA LEU A 49 8.87 1.12 3.84
C LEU A 49 8.51 1.24 5.32
N VAL A 50 8.59 2.44 5.90
CA VAL A 50 8.16 2.66 7.29
C VAL A 50 6.66 2.44 7.43
N ILE A 51 5.85 2.94 6.49
CA ILE A 51 4.40 2.71 6.46
C ILE A 51 4.10 1.21 6.37
N GLU A 52 4.70 0.51 5.40
CA GLU A 52 4.55 -0.94 5.22
C GLU A 52 4.86 -1.71 6.50
N TYR A 53 6.00 -1.41 7.15
CA TYR A 53 6.38 -2.06 8.39
C TYR A 53 5.34 -1.91 9.50
N HIS A 54 4.82 -0.69 9.71
CA HIS A 54 3.84 -0.44 10.77
C HIS A 54 2.48 -1.05 10.42
N LEU A 55 2.06 -1.01 9.16
CA LEU A 55 0.87 -1.70 8.69
C LEU A 55 0.98 -3.22 8.89
N ALA A 56 2.15 -3.81 8.67
CA ALA A 56 2.38 -5.24 8.88
C ALA A 56 2.24 -5.64 10.36
N LEU A 57 2.63 -4.77 11.30
CA LEU A 57 2.41 -5.01 12.74
C LEU A 57 0.91 -4.98 13.08
N GLU A 58 0.17 -4.01 12.53
CA GLU A 58 -1.28 -3.90 12.72
C GLU A 58 -2.07 -5.02 12.01
N ALA A 59 -1.52 -5.58 10.94
CA ALA A 59 -2.17 -6.65 10.16
C ALA A 59 -2.40 -7.95 10.95
N SER A 60 -1.86 -8.08 12.16
CA SER A 60 -2.18 -9.18 13.08
C SER A 60 -3.63 -9.15 13.57
N GLN A 61 -4.30 -8.01 13.52
CA GLN A 61 -5.69 -7.85 13.95
C GLN A 61 -6.67 -8.48 12.96
N LEU A 62 -7.62 -9.27 13.48
CA LEU A 62 -8.72 -9.82 12.70
C LEU A 62 -9.83 -8.79 12.47
N PHE A 63 -10.43 -8.86 11.29
CA PHE A 63 -11.57 -8.07 10.85
C PHE A 63 -12.87 -8.73 11.34
N ASP A 64 -13.84 -7.92 11.73
CA ASP A 64 -15.18 -8.35 12.14
C ASP A 64 -16.26 -7.39 11.65
N GLY A 65 -17.51 -7.84 11.67
CA GLY A 65 -18.67 -7.08 11.22
C GLY A 65 -18.88 -7.18 9.71
N GLU A 66 -19.00 -6.05 9.03
CA GLU A 66 -19.19 -5.96 7.57
C GLU A 66 -17.85 -5.72 6.86
N ILE A 67 -17.48 -6.64 5.96
CA ILE A 67 -16.22 -6.59 5.21
C ILE A 67 -16.51 -6.65 3.70
N GLU A 68 -15.90 -5.74 2.94
CA GLU A 68 -15.90 -5.74 1.49
C GLU A 68 -14.59 -6.32 0.96
N LEU A 69 -14.69 -7.25 0.00
CA LEU A 69 -13.55 -7.85 -0.68
C LEU A 69 -13.41 -7.24 -2.08
N ASP A 70 -12.20 -6.83 -2.45
CA ASP A 70 -11.95 -6.30 -3.79
C ASP A 70 -10.60 -6.72 -4.37
N GLU A 71 -10.52 -6.76 -5.69
CA GLU A 71 -9.32 -7.08 -6.47
C GLU A 71 -8.85 -5.85 -7.25
N SER A 72 -7.63 -5.40 -6.95
CA SER A 72 -6.96 -4.34 -7.70
C SER A 72 -5.79 -4.89 -8.51
N TYR A 73 -5.56 -4.32 -9.70
CA TYR A 73 -4.50 -4.76 -10.62
C TYR A 73 -3.57 -3.60 -10.95
N PHE A 74 -2.32 -3.68 -10.49
CA PHE A 74 -1.34 -2.59 -10.62
C PHE A 74 -0.23 -2.92 -11.62
N GLY A 75 0.29 -1.87 -12.25
CA GLY A 75 1.39 -1.98 -13.20
C GLY A 75 0.97 -2.55 -14.57
N GLY A 76 1.90 -3.25 -15.20
CA GLY A 76 1.84 -3.66 -16.59
C GLY A 76 2.47 -2.62 -17.52
N ILE A 77 3.31 -3.09 -18.44
CA ILE A 77 4.04 -2.24 -19.41
C ILE A 77 3.08 -1.65 -20.44
N ARG A 78 2.05 -2.41 -20.83
CA ARG A 78 1.10 -2.02 -21.87
C ARG A 78 -0.32 -1.97 -21.33
N LYS A 79 -1.12 -1.06 -21.89
CA LYS A 79 -2.57 -1.11 -21.75
C LYS A 79 -3.05 -2.45 -22.33
N GLY A 80 -3.79 -3.21 -21.53
CA GLY A 80 -4.30 -4.54 -21.90
C GLY A 80 -5.66 -4.77 -21.26
N LYS A 81 -6.07 -6.04 -21.19
CA LYS A 81 -7.35 -6.45 -20.57
C LYS A 81 -7.51 -5.83 -19.18
N ARG A 82 -8.71 -5.30 -18.89
CA ARG A 82 -9.08 -4.77 -17.57
C ARG A 82 -9.65 -5.90 -16.71
N GLY A 83 -9.51 -5.77 -15.39
CA GLY A 83 -9.99 -6.75 -14.41
C GLY A 83 -9.23 -8.07 -14.43
N ARG A 84 -9.94 -9.16 -14.10
CA ARG A 84 -9.37 -10.49 -13.90
C ARG A 84 -8.71 -11.06 -15.16
N GLY A 85 -7.48 -11.53 -15.00
CA GLY A 85 -6.66 -12.01 -16.12
C GLY A 85 -5.95 -10.90 -16.91
N ALA A 86 -5.78 -9.72 -16.33
CA ALA A 86 -4.95 -8.67 -16.91
C ALA A 86 -3.47 -9.10 -16.94
N ALA A 87 -3.03 -9.62 -18.08
CA ALA A 87 -1.68 -10.13 -18.28
C ALA A 87 -0.61 -9.08 -17.96
N GLY A 88 0.40 -9.49 -17.19
CA GLY A 88 1.53 -8.64 -16.80
C GLY A 88 1.23 -7.59 -15.72
N LYS A 89 0.06 -7.66 -15.06
CA LYS A 89 -0.26 -6.85 -13.88
C LYS A 89 -0.09 -7.63 -12.60
N THR A 90 0.30 -6.93 -11.54
CA THR A 90 0.36 -7.48 -10.18
C THR A 90 -1.03 -7.39 -9.57
N ALA A 91 -1.57 -8.54 -9.17
CA ALA A 91 -2.83 -8.61 -8.45
C ALA A 91 -2.62 -8.25 -6.97
N VAL A 92 -3.51 -7.42 -6.44
CA VAL A 92 -3.56 -7.03 -5.03
C VAL A 92 -4.97 -7.29 -4.54
N PHE A 93 -5.07 -8.03 -3.46
CA PHE A 93 -6.34 -8.36 -2.83
C PHE A 93 -6.56 -7.46 -1.60
N GLY A 94 -7.73 -6.85 -1.52
CA GLY A 94 -8.13 -5.92 -0.46
C GLY A 94 -9.29 -6.46 0.37
N LEU A 95 -9.19 -6.27 1.69
CA LEU A 95 -10.26 -6.51 2.66
C LEU A 95 -10.56 -5.17 3.35
N LEU A 96 -11.69 -4.55 3.05
CA LEU A 96 -12.12 -3.28 3.63
C LEU A 96 -13.18 -3.54 4.71
N LYS A 97 -12.88 -3.23 5.97
CA LYS A 97 -13.91 -3.15 7.01
C LYS A 97 -14.71 -1.86 6.80
N ARG A 98 -16.03 -1.93 6.74
CA ARG A 98 -16.87 -0.72 6.66
C ARG A 98 -16.61 0.20 7.84
N ASN A 99 -16.43 1.49 7.53
CA ASN A 99 -16.02 2.53 8.50
C ASN A 99 -14.74 2.16 9.29
N GLY A 100 -13.88 1.31 8.71
CA GLY A 100 -12.70 0.79 9.35
C GLY A 100 -11.47 0.92 8.46
N LYS A 101 -10.49 0.05 8.72
CA LYS A 101 -9.24 -0.01 7.96
C LYS A 101 -9.40 -0.96 6.77
N VAL A 102 -8.47 -0.81 5.83
CA VAL A 102 -8.28 -1.74 4.72
C VAL A 102 -7.01 -2.57 4.96
N TYR A 103 -7.10 -3.88 4.75
CA TYR A 103 -5.94 -4.76 4.65
C TYR A 103 -5.70 -5.08 3.17
N THR A 104 -4.46 -4.95 2.71
CA THR A 104 -4.09 -5.27 1.33
C THR A 104 -2.91 -6.22 1.29
N VAL A 105 -2.93 -7.14 0.32
CA VAL A 105 -1.87 -8.12 0.11
C VAL A 105 -1.66 -8.38 -1.36
N VAL A 106 -0.39 -8.41 -1.78
CA VAL A 106 -0.02 -8.82 -3.14
C VAL A 106 -0.23 -10.33 -3.27
N VAL A 107 -0.98 -10.74 -4.27
CA VAL A 107 -1.31 -12.16 -4.51
C VAL A 107 -0.79 -12.62 -5.87
N LYS A 108 -0.40 -13.90 -5.94
CA LYS A 108 0.07 -14.52 -7.18
C LYS A 108 -1.02 -14.61 -8.25
N ASP A 109 -2.25 -14.86 -7.82
CA ASP A 109 -3.45 -15.00 -8.64
C ASP A 109 -4.68 -14.75 -7.77
N THR A 110 -5.84 -14.58 -8.41
CA THR A 110 -7.11 -14.36 -7.72
C THR A 110 -7.98 -15.61 -7.68
N LYS A 111 -7.37 -16.80 -7.65
CA LYS A 111 -8.11 -18.06 -7.57
C LYS A 111 -8.60 -18.28 -6.15
N THR A 112 -9.71 -19.01 -6.00
CA THR A 112 -10.31 -19.38 -4.72
C THR A 112 -9.27 -19.99 -3.76
N ASN A 113 -8.40 -20.85 -4.27
CA ASN A 113 -7.35 -21.55 -3.54
C ASN A 113 -6.29 -20.59 -2.95
N THR A 114 -6.13 -19.40 -3.55
CA THR A 114 -5.22 -18.36 -3.08
C THR A 114 -5.94 -17.39 -2.14
N LEU A 115 -7.17 -16.99 -2.47
CA LEU A 115 -7.90 -15.96 -1.72
C LEU A 115 -8.58 -16.50 -0.46
N MET A 116 -9.17 -17.70 -0.49
CA MET A 116 -9.91 -18.26 0.65
C MET A 116 -9.06 -18.40 1.92
N PRO A 117 -7.80 -18.89 1.87
CA PRO A 117 -6.95 -18.92 3.06
C PRO A 117 -6.66 -17.53 3.66
N ILE A 118 -6.58 -16.50 2.82
CA ILE A 118 -6.37 -15.12 3.28
C ILE A 118 -7.64 -14.61 3.97
N ILE A 119 -8.81 -14.84 3.37
CA ILE A 119 -10.11 -14.45 3.93
C ILE A 119 -10.31 -15.12 5.29
N THR A 120 -10.15 -16.44 5.38
CA THR A 120 -10.40 -17.19 6.62
C THR A 120 -9.38 -16.89 7.72
N SER A 121 -8.15 -16.52 7.37
CA SER A 121 -7.14 -16.13 8.36
C SER A 121 -7.26 -14.68 8.85
N LYS A 122 -8.08 -13.85 8.18
CA LYS A 122 -8.21 -12.42 8.48
C LYS A 122 -9.59 -11.98 8.94
N ILE A 123 -10.64 -12.75 8.67
CA ILE A 123 -12.01 -12.40 9.03
C ILE A 123 -12.49 -13.34 10.13
N LYS A 124 -13.05 -12.78 11.21
CA LYS A 124 -13.65 -13.56 12.28
C LYS A 124 -14.89 -14.34 11.77
N PRO A 125 -15.15 -15.54 12.30
CA PRO A 125 -16.43 -16.21 12.10
C PRO A 125 -17.62 -15.30 12.40
N ASP A 126 -18.75 -15.56 11.75
CA ASP A 126 -20.01 -14.81 11.86
C ASP A 126 -19.98 -13.35 11.34
N SER A 127 -18.91 -12.96 10.64
CA SER A 127 -18.86 -11.69 9.90
C SER A 127 -19.63 -11.76 8.57
N ILE A 128 -20.12 -10.62 8.10
CA ILE A 128 -20.82 -10.48 6.81
C ILE A 128 -19.81 -10.04 5.76
N VAL A 129 -19.70 -10.81 4.69
CA VAL A 129 -18.76 -10.55 3.59
C VAL A 129 -19.52 -10.12 2.34
N TYR A 130 -19.12 -8.99 1.79
CA TYR A 130 -19.55 -8.47 0.49
C TYR A 130 -18.41 -8.62 -0.51
N THR A 131 -18.76 -8.90 -1.76
CA THR A 131 -17.81 -9.10 -2.88
C THR A 131 -18.26 -8.34 -4.11
#